data_AF-A0AAX3EGL1-F1
#
_entry.id   AF-A0AAX3EGL1-F1
#
_cell.length_a   1.000
_cell.length_b   1.000
_cell.length_c   1.000
_cell.angle_alpha   90.00
_cell.angle_beta   90.00
_cell.angle_gamma   90.00
#
_symmetry.space_group_name_H-M   'P 1'
#
loop_
_entity.id
_entity.type
_entity.pdbx_description
1 polymer ?
#
loop_
_entity_poly.entity_id
_entity_poly.type
_entity_poly.pdbx_seq_one_letter_code
_entity_poly.pdbx_strand_id
1 'polypeptide(L)'
;MSGADIDNQVMSVLRDLDTKDHFSILLGAGASAGVGLPDWNSLSKRLLILSGAIDDDQTATAFLAAQDPALAAEAAKSSSAKWDDTLIDALYGGSVDEPEPGALHLAAAALALQHPPGAVELFTLNFDLLIERAIEEVADEVGKTVSLFTRTKGMPRGKPSDFEVHHLHGALDPITREAKDIVLTLSEFSALVVEQHPWQATALDNALQRGPLILAGTSYRDADIRSWLHGLSTATKDRVVVFLARQGLGLNKTQFEKVQEALEQQWVAIGVQPVITQDYADAAQALKELPHLEATDYLPPRQRSRNLWESCLADFEALQIQHSAILESHLEDLINAVGAPANLVLWLCDGDSSAVRWSAPDRIYKDPGSLRKVPTGHDSPWIVGKCLGSNEVMAEDLNELSDSVRRWKHVIALPITVERDGGPAFTYAAITAALSEPPEASLLDAWLSALGIIAGDWSDRLSAL
;
A
#
# COMPACT_ATOMS: atom_id res chain seq x y z
N MET A 1 1.72 -1.92 13.42
CA MET A 1 3.04 -2.24 12.84
C MET A 1 3.19 -1.25 11.70
N SER A 2 4.36 -0.68 11.53
CA SER A 2 4.75 0.02 10.31
C SER A 2 5.84 -0.79 9.62
N GLY A 3 6.26 -0.38 8.41
CA GLY A 3 7.39 -1.02 7.73
C GLY A 3 8.66 -1.12 8.59
N ALA A 4 8.85 -0.23 9.56
CA ALA A 4 9.94 -0.26 10.55
C ALA A 4 9.85 -1.39 11.59
N ASP A 5 8.77 -2.16 11.64
CA ASP A 5 8.56 -3.20 12.64
C ASP A 5 8.70 -4.63 12.05
N ILE A 6 8.99 -4.74 10.75
CA ILE A 6 9.21 -6.03 10.07
C ILE A 6 10.46 -6.70 10.62
N ASP A 7 10.31 -7.94 11.10
CA ASP A 7 11.37 -8.68 11.78
C ASP A 7 11.88 -9.88 10.98
N ASN A 8 12.84 -10.61 11.59
CA ASN A 8 13.46 -11.77 10.98
C ASN A 8 12.47 -12.92 10.70
N GLN A 9 11.35 -13.02 11.42
CA GLN A 9 10.39 -14.10 11.16
C GLN A 9 9.74 -13.88 9.80
N VAL A 10 9.27 -12.65 9.53
CA VAL A 10 8.73 -12.27 8.22
C VAL A 10 9.77 -12.44 7.12
N MET A 11 11.02 -12.05 7.38
CA MET A 11 12.08 -12.12 6.37
C MET A 11 12.64 -13.52 6.12
N SER A 12 12.55 -14.44 7.07
CA SER A 12 12.98 -15.81 6.89
C SER A 12 12.18 -16.54 5.80
N VAL A 13 10.86 -16.33 5.76
CA VAL A 13 9.99 -16.93 4.73
C VAL A 13 10.39 -16.47 3.33
N LEU A 14 10.72 -15.18 3.16
CA LEU A 14 11.15 -14.66 1.87
C LEU A 14 12.55 -15.10 1.47
N ARG A 15 13.46 -15.27 2.45
CA ARG A 15 14.83 -15.73 2.18
C ARG A 15 14.87 -17.15 1.62
N ASP A 16 13.92 -17.99 2.03
CA ASP A 16 13.80 -19.36 1.54
C ASP A 16 13.24 -19.43 0.10
N LEU A 17 12.79 -18.30 -0.47
CA LEU A 17 12.36 -18.23 -1.86
C LEU A 17 13.55 -18.06 -2.81
N ASP A 18 13.62 -18.90 -3.84
CA ASP A 18 14.57 -18.73 -4.92
C ASP A 18 14.12 -17.63 -5.88
N THR A 19 14.48 -16.38 -5.57
CA THR A 19 14.12 -15.17 -6.35
C THR A 19 15.29 -14.64 -7.17
N LYS A 20 16.36 -15.43 -7.35
CA LYS A 20 17.60 -14.98 -8.01
C LYS A 20 17.44 -14.83 -9.52
N ASP A 21 16.78 -15.81 -10.15
CA ASP A 21 16.68 -15.88 -11.62
C ASP A 21 15.31 -15.41 -12.11
N HIS A 22 14.24 -16.03 -11.60
CA HIS A 22 12.86 -15.74 -12.01
C HIS A 22 11.92 -15.82 -10.82
N PHE A 23 10.98 -14.88 -10.73
CA PHE A 23 9.86 -14.93 -9.80
C PHE A 23 8.71 -14.06 -10.30
N SER A 24 7.57 -14.14 -9.63
CA SER A 24 6.37 -13.42 -10.03
C SER A 24 5.72 -12.74 -8.85
N ILE A 25 5.08 -11.59 -9.12
CA ILE A 25 4.34 -10.81 -8.14
C ILE A 25 2.91 -10.68 -8.64
N LEU A 26 1.95 -11.02 -7.79
CA LEU A 26 0.53 -10.81 -8.04
C LEU A 26 -0.01 -9.80 -7.04
N LEU A 27 -0.51 -8.66 -7.55
CA LEU A 27 -1.18 -7.64 -6.77
C LEU A 27 -2.70 -7.78 -6.86
N GLY A 28 -3.36 -7.77 -5.69
CA GLY A 28 -4.81 -7.73 -5.59
C GLY A 28 -5.36 -6.32 -5.32
N ALA A 29 -6.68 -6.24 -5.10
CA ALA A 29 -7.39 -4.96 -4.92
C ALA A 29 -6.90 -4.12 -3.73
N GLY A 30 -6.27 -4.75 -2.75
CA GLY A 30 -5.63 -4.07 -1.62
C GLY A 30 -4.46 -3.17 -2.00
N ALA A 31 -3.78 -3.44 -3.12
CA ALA A 31 -2.74 -2.55 -3.64
C ALA A 31 -3.32 -1.19 -4.08
N SER A 32 -4.52 -1.22 -4.67
CA SER A 32 -5.25 -0.04 -5.16
C SER A 32 -6.13 0.62 -4.09
N ALA A 33 -6.56 -0.12 -3.07
CA ALA A 33 -7.42 0.40 -2.01
C ALA A 33 -6.77 1.52 -1.18
N GLY A 34 -5.45 1.47 -0.97
CA GLY A 34 -4.71 2.51 -0.23
C GLY A 34 -4.75 3.87 -0.92
N VAL A 35 -4.79 3.88 -2.25
CA VAL A 35 -4.78 5.11 -3.06
C VAL A 35 -6.17 5.62 -3.42
N GLY A 36 -7.18 5.19 -2.68
CA GLY A 36 -8.55 5.71 -2.79
C GLY A 36 -9.41 5.03 -3.86
N LEU A 37 -8.91 4.01 -4.57
CA LEU A 37 -9.74 3.22 -5.47
C LEU A 37 -10.74 2.34 -4.67
N PRO A 38 -11.97 2.18 -5.17
CA PRO A 38 -13.02 1.45 -4.47
C PRO A 38 -12.69 -0.03 -4.30
N ASP A 39 -13.02 -0.59 -3.14
CA ASP A 39 -13.09 -2.04 -2.96
C ASP A 39 -14.27 -2.65 -3.75
N TRP A 40 -14.36 -3.98 -3.78
CA TRP A 40 -15.38 -4.69 -4.56
C TRP A 40 -16.81 -4.25 -4.25
N ASN A 41 -17.14 -4.08 -2.96
CA ASN A 41 -18.48 -3.64 -2.55
C ASN A 41 -18.76 -2.19 -2.97
N SER A 42 -17.78 -1.31 -2.79
CA SER A 42 -17.88 0.10 -3.17
C SER A 42 -18.00 0.26 -4.68
N LEU A 43 -17.25 -0.53 -5.46
CA LEU A 43 -17.32 -0.57 -6.92
C LEU A 43 -18.71 -1.02 -7.38
N SER A 44 -19.20 -2.17 -6.89
CA SER A 44 -20.54 -2.65 -7.25
C SER A 44 -21.65 -1.67 -6.84
N LYS A 45 -21.49 -0.95 -5.72
CA LYS A 45 -22.44 0.08 -5.30
C LYS A 45 -22.48 1.24 -6.30
N ARG A 46 -21.29 1.76 -6.66
CA ARG A 46 -21.17 2.84 -7.65
C ARG A 46 -21.73 2.41 -9.00
N LEU A 47 -21.47 1.17 -9.43
CA LEU A 47 -22.02 0.63 -10.67
C LEU A 47 -23.54 0.61 -10.69
N LEU A 48 -24.19 0.13 -9.63
CA LEU A 48 -25.66 0.10 -9.54
C LEU A 48 -26.28 1.49 -9.66
N ILE A 49 -25.65 2.50 -9.05
CA ILE A 49 -26.11 3.89 -9.06
C ILE A 49 -25.89 4.51 -10.44
N LEU A 50 -24.66 4.42 -10.98
CA LEU A 50 -24.30 5.05 -12.25
C LEU A 50 -24.99 4.40 -13.45
N SER A 51 -25.28 3.11 -13.40
CA SER A 51 -26.05 2.43 -14.44
C SER A 51 -27.54 2.76 -14.40
N GLY A 52 -28.02 3.42 -13.34
CA GLY A 52 -29.45 3.65 -13.09
C GLY A 52 -30.22 2.38 -12.72
N ALA A 53 -29.54 1.31 -12.27
CA ALA A 53 -30.22 0.10 -11.79
C ALA A 53 -30.90 0.35 -10.43
N ILE A 54 -30.28 1.19 -9.61
CA ILE A 54 -30.81 1.70 -8.34
C ILE A 54 -30.54 3.21 -8.31
N ASP A 55 -31.49 4.01 -7.87
CA ASP A 55 -31.47 5.47 -7.95
C ASP A 55 -30.90 6.17 -6.70
N ASP A 56 -30.70 5.45 -5.60
CA ASP A 56 -30.19 6.00 -4.35
C ASP A 56 -29.16 5.11 -3.61
N ASP A 57 -28.26 5.76 -2.86
CA ASP A 57 -27.16 5.11 -2.13
C ASP A 57 -27.62 4.20 -0.99
N GLN A 58 -28.70 4.57 -0.31
CA GLN A 58 -29.21 3.82 0.84
C GLN A 58 -29.76 2.46 0.38
N THR A 59 -30.55 2.47 -0.70
CA THR A 59 -31.10 1.26 -1.31
C THR A 59 -30.00 0.41 -1.92
N ALA A 60 -29.01 1.00 -2.61
CA ALA A 60 -27.88 0.25 -3.18
C ALA A 60 -27.04 -0.45 -2.10
N THR A 61 -26.80 0.25 -0.98
CA THR A 61 -26.11 -0.32 0.20
C THR A 61 -26.90 -1.48 0.81
N ALA A 62 -28.21 -1.31 1.01
CA ALA A 62 -29.07 -2.36 1.55
C ALA A 62 -29.16 -3.58 0.62
N PHE A 63 -29.20 -3.36 -0.70
CA PHE A 63 -29.20 -4.42 -1.70
C PHE A 63 -27.92 -5.25 -1.65
N LEU A 64 -26.75 -4.60 -1.62
CA LEU A 64 -25.44 -5.28 -1.55
C LEU A 64 -25.20 -6.03 -0.24
N ALA A 65 -25.76 -5.54 0.87
CA ALA A 65 -25.66 -6.27 2.15
C ALA A 65 -26.30 -7.67 2.10
N ALA A 66 -27.20 -7.91 1.14
CA ALA A 66 -27.93 -9.17 0.98
C ALA A 66 -27.58 -9.96 -0.29
N GLN A 67 -26.70 -9.44 -1.15
CA GLN A 67 -26.41 -9.98 -2.50
C GLN A 67 -24.91 -10.17 -2.73
N ASP A 68 -24.58 -11.07 -3.65
CA ASP A 68 -23.20 -11.19 -4.15
C ASP A 68 -22.86 -9.97 -5.04
N PRO A 69 -21.71 -9.30 -4.85
CA PRO A 69 -21.43 -8.09 -5.62
C PRO A 69 -21.18 -8.35 -7.12
N ALA A 70 -20.85 -9.57 -7.54
CA ALA A 70 -20.78 -9.95 -8.95
C ALA A 70 -22.18 -10.07 -9.59
N LEU A 71 -23.20 -10.45 -8.82
CA LEU A 71 -24.61 -10.37 -9.25
C LEU A 71 -25.11 -8.93 -9.31
N ALA A 72 -24.68 -8.07 -8.38
CA ALA A 72 -24.96 -6.65 -8.46
C ALA A 72 -24.35 -6.02 -9.73
N ALA A 73 -23.13 -6.43 -10.10
CA ALA A 73 -22.50 -6.02 -11.35
C ALA A 73 -23.28 -6.50 -12.60
N GLU A 74 -23.90 -7.69 -12.58
CA GLU A 74 -24.81 -8.13 -13.65
C GLU A 74 -26.00 -7.19 -13.81
N ALA A 75 -26.65 -6.84 -12.70
CA ALA A 75 -27.79 -5.92 -12.73
C ALA A 75 -27.37 -4.57 -13.32
N ALA A 76 -26.24 -4.01 -12.86
CA ALA A 76 -25.69 -2.77 -13.37
C ALA A 76 -25.39 -2.83 -14.87
N LYS A 77 -24.72 -3.90 -15.33
CA LYS A 77 -24.41 -4.12 -16.75
C LYS A 77 -25.66 -4.21 -17.62
N SER A 78 -26.71 -4.86 -17.12
CA SER A 78 -27.98 -4.99 -17.84
C SER A 78 -28.75 -3.67 -17.98
N SER A 79 -28.58 -2.75 -17.02
CA SER A 79 -29.23 -1.45 -17.00
C SER A 79 -28.44 -0.36 -17.71
N SER A 80 -27.12 -0.51 -17.85
CA SER A 80 -26.27 0.51 -18.46
C SER A 80 -26.37 0.52 -19.99
N ALA A 81 -26.61 1.70 -20.55
CA ALA A 81 -26.55 1.93 -22.00
C ALA A 81 -25.11 2.10 -22.53
N LYS A 82 -24.16 2.45 -21.64
CA LYS A 82 -22.76 2.71 -21.96
C LYS A 82 -21.88 2.08 -20.87
N TRP A 83 -21.75 0.75 -20.97
CA TRP A 83 -21.15 -0.04 -19.90
C TRP A 83 -19.70 0.36 -19.60
N ASP A 84 -18.86 0.50 -20.61
CA ASP A 84 -17.44 0.85 -20.45
C ASP A 84 -17.28 2.21 -19.76
N ASP A 85 -18.04 3.21 -20.18
CA ASP A 85 -18.06 4.53 -19.54
C ASP A 85 -18.49 4.43 -18.07
N THR A 86 -19.54 3.63 -17.79
CA THR A 86 -20.05 3.42 -16.44
C THR A 86 -19.01 2.74 -15.55
N LEU A 87 -18.25 1.78 -16.09
CA LEU A 87 -17.19 1.07 -15.38
C LEU A 87 -16.06 2.00 -14.98
N ILE A 88 -15.57 2.79 -15.94
CA ILE A 88 -14.47 3.71 -15.72
C ILE A 88 -14.90 4.79 -14.72
N ASP A 89 -16.11 5.34 -14.86
CA ASP A 89 -16.64 6.33 -13.92
C ASP A 89 -16.84 5.75 -12.51
N ALA A 90 -17.26 4.49 -12.40
CA ALA A 90 -17.40 3.82 -11.10
C ALA A 90 -16.05 3.59 -10.41
N LEU A 91 -15.02 3.21 -11.17
CA LEU A 91 -13.68 2.96 -10.65
C LEU A 91 -12.98 4.28 -10.28
N TYR A 92 -12.92 5.23 -11.21
CA TYR A 92 -12.12 6.46 -11.11
C TYR A 92 -12.90 7.69 -10.64
N GLY A 93 -14.22 7.62 -10.46
CA GLY A 93 -15.02 8.72 -9.92
C GLY A 93 -15.31 9.87 -10.90
N GLY A 94 -15.03 9.69 -12.20
CA GLY A 94 -15.32 10.67 -13.24
C GLY A 94 -14.38 11.90 -13.28
N SER A 95 -13.36 11.97 -12.41
CA SER A 95 -12.26 12.92 -12.53
C SER A 95 -11.21 12.43 -13.52
N VAL A 96 -10.56 13.36 -14.22
CA VAL A 96 -9.42 13.07 -15.13
C VAL A 96 -8.12 12.86 -14.34
N ASP A 97 -8.08 13.33 -13.09
CA ASP A 97 -6.94 13.10 -12.21
C ASP A 97 -6.94 11.62 -11.82
N GLU A 98 -5.99 10.89 -12.40
CA GLU A 98 -5.81 9.49 -12.10
C GLU A 98 -5.14 9.32 -10.74
N PRO A 99 -5.55 8.30 -9.94
CA PRO A 99 -4.91 8.03 -8.67
C PRO A 99 -3.42 7.76 -8.85
N GLU A 100 -2.60 8.23 -7.91
CA GLU A 100 -1.16 7.93 -7.94
C GLU A 100 -0.87 6.50 -7.49
N PRO A 101 0.22 5.86 -7.98
CA PRO A 101 0.57 4.53 -7.54
C PRO A 101 0.93 4.44 -6.05
N GLY A 102 0.28 3.50 -5.36
CA GLY A 102 0.58 3.22 -3.94
C GLY A 102 1.89 2.45 -3.71
N ALA A 103 2.27 2.29 -2.44
CA ALA A 103 3.54 1.68 -2.03
C ALA A 103 3.79 0.27 -2.61
N LEU A 104 2.75 -0.56 -2.74
CA LEU A 104 2.87 -1.90 -3.33
C LEU A 104 3.18 -1.86 -4.83
N HIS A 105 2.57 -0.93 -5.58
CA HIS A 105 2.85 -0.74 -6.99
C HIS A 105 4.29 -0.30 -7.21
N LEU A 106 4.73 0.73 -6.47
CA LEU A 106 6.10 1.25 -6.53
C LEU A 106 7.13 0.19 -6.14
N ALA A 107 6.87 -0.61 -5.11
CA ALA A 107 7.77 -1.70 -4.71
C ALA A 107 7.88 -2.79 -5.79
N ALA A 108 6.76 -3.21 -6.38
CA ALA A 108 6.75 -4.21 -7.45
C ALA A 108 7.44 -3.69 -8.72
N ALA A 109 7.19 -2.42 -9.09
CA ALA A 109 7.81 -1.76 -10.23
C ALA A 109 9.33 -1.61 -10.06
N ALA A 110 9.78 -1.10 -8.91
CA ALA A 110 11.20 -0.98 -8.60
C ALA A 110 11.93 -2.31 -8.64
N LEU A 111 11.30 -3.37 -8.13
CA LEU A 111 11.84 -4.71 -8.17
C LEU A 111 11.91 -5.25 -9.61
N ALA A 112 10.88 -5.04 -10.43
CA ALA A 112 10.93 -5.40 -11.84
C ALA A 112 12.06 -4.67 -12.60
N LEU A 113 12.25 -3.37 -12.36
CA LEU A 113 13.26 -2.53 -13.01
C LEU A 113 14.71 -2.83 -12.61
N GLN A 114 14.91 -3.50 -11.48
CA GLN A 114 16.22 -4.00 -11.05
C GLN A 114 16.66 -5.26 -11.82
N HIS A 115 15.72 -5.92 -12.50
CA HIS A 115 15.96 -7.15 -13.24
C HIS A 115 15.74 -6.95 -14.75
N PRO A 116 16.27 -7.84 -15.61
CA PRO A 116 15.94 -7.84 -17.03
C PRO A 116 14.43 -8.04 -17.27
N PRO A 117 13.84 -7.45 -18.32
CA PRO A 117 12.44 -7.71 -18.69
C PRO A 117 12.15 -9.23 -18.78
N GLY A 118 11.05 -9.66 -18.17
CA GLY A 118 10.63 -11.06 -18.10
C GLY A 118 11.28 -11.91 -16.99
N ALA A 119 12.26 -11.37 -16.25
CA ALA A 119 12.79 -12.01 -15.04
C ALA A 119 11.77 -11.94 -13.89
N VAL A 120 11.17 -10.77 -13.70
CA VAL A 120 10.06 -10.54 -12.77
C VAL A 120 8.77 -10.41 -13.58
N GLU A 121 7.84 -11.34 -13.38
CA GLU A 121 6.51 -11.24 -14.01
C GLU A 121 5.51 -10.58 -13.08
N LEU A 122 4.81 -9.58 -13.61
CA LEU A 122 3.84 -8.79 -12.86
C LEU A 122 2.43 -9.22 -13.26
N PHE A 123 1.64 -9.61 -12.26
CA PHE A 123 0.24 -9.99 -12.38
C PHE A 123 -0.61 -9.06 -11.52
N THR A 124 -1.83 -8.80 -11.99
CA THR A 124 -2.82 -8.07 -11.20
C THR A 124 -4.21 -8.62 -11.43
N LEU A 125 -5.03 -8.59 -10.37
CA LEU A 125 -6.48 -8.77 -10.47
C LEU A 125 -7.22 -7.45 -10.68
N ASN A 126 -6.51 -6.34 -10.58
CA ASN A 126 -7.11 -5.02 -10.62
C ASN A 126 -7.29 -4.60 -12.08
N PHE A 127 -8.33 -3.79 -12.30
CA PHE A 127 -8.60 -3.23 -13.61
C PHE A 127 -7.77 -1.99 -13.91
N ASP A 128 -7.27 -1.31 -12.87
CA ASP A 128 -6.50 -0.08 -13.01
C ASP A 128 -5.09 -0.32 -13.56
N LEU A 129 -4.49 0.72 -14.14
CA LEU A 129 -3.15 0.71 -14.74
C LEU A 129 -2.06 1.25 -13.77
N LEU A 130 -2.25 1.11 -12.45
CA LEU A 130 -1.33 1.69 -11.47
C LEU A 130 0.05 1.01 -11.44
N ILE A 131 0.14 -0.26 -11.85
CA ILE A 131 1.44 -0.96 -11.96
C ILE A 131 2.24 -0.37 -13.13
N GLU A 132 1.60 -0.19 -14.29
CA GLU A 132 2.22 0.44 -15.46
C GLU A 132 2.75 1.82 -15.13
N ARG A 133 1.92 2.66 -14.49
CA ARG A 133 2.32 4.00 -14.05
C ARG A 133 3.46 3.97 -13.05
N ALA A 134 3.45 3.04 -12.09
CA ALA A 134 4.57 2.87 -11.16
C ALA A 134 5.87 2.50 -11.89
N ILE A 135 5.81 1.71 -12.97
CA ILE A 135 7.00 1.37 -13.76
C ILE A 135 7.51 2.61 -14.50
N GLU A 136 6.63 3.42 -15.09
CA GLU A 136 7.01 4.69 -15.74
C GLU A 136 7.64 5.66 -14.73
N GLU A 137 6.99 5.87 -13.59
CA GLU A 137 7.45 6.78 -12.53
C GLU A 137 8.84 6.37 -12.00
N VAL A 138 9.00 5.11 -11.60
CA VAL A 138 10.29 4.63 -11.08
C VAL A 138 11.37 4.62 -12.17
N ALA A 139 11.00 4.38 -13.43
CA ALA A 139 11.95 4.44 -14.55
C ALA A 139 12.42 5.88 -14.82
N ASP A 140 11.51 6.85 -14.78
CA ASP A 140 11.81 8.27 -14.95
C ASP A 140 12.71 8.80 -13.82
N GLU A 141 12.47 8.40 -12.57
CA GLU A 141 13.33 8.74 -11.42
C GLU A 141 14.79 8.33 -11.62
N VAL A 142 15.02 7.18 -12.26
CA VAL A 142 16.37 6.67 -12.56
C VAL A 142 16.85 7.01 -13.98
N GLY A 143 16.12 7.85 -14.70
CA GLY A 143 16.47 8.32 -16.05
C GLY A 143 16.48 7.22 -17.12
N LYS A 144 15.63 6.21 -16.98
CA LYS A 144 15.48 5.10 -17.94
C LYS A 144 14.20 5.24 -18.74
N THR A 145 14.28 5.06 -20.05
CA THR A 145 13.10 4.85 -20.89
C THR A 145 12.77 3.37 -20.94
N VAL A 146 11.51 3.02 -20.68
CA VAL A 146 11.00 1.65 -20.67
C VAL A 146 9.89 1.48 -21.69
N SER A 147 9.69 0.24 -22.12
CA SER A 147 8.59 -0.15 -23.01
C SER A 147 7.66 -1.05 -22.22
N LEU A 148 6.36 -0.74 -22.25
CA LEU A 148 5.33 -1.45 -21.48
C LEU A 148 4.42 -2.24 -22.41
N PHE A 149 3.91 -3.36 -21.89
CA PHE A 149 2.91 -4.15 -22.56
C PHE A 149 1.85 -4.64 -21.55
N THR A 150 0.70 -3.97 -21.56
CA THR A 150 -0.49 -4.41 -20.83
C THR A 150 -1.10 -5.62 -21.52
N ARG A 151 -1.09 -6.76 -20.83
CA ARG A 151 -1.58 -8.03 -21.35
C ARG A 151 -2.91 -8.39 -20.72
N THR A 152 -3.98 -8.28 -21.51
CA THR A 152 -5.29 -8.84 -21.21
C THR A 152 -5.52 -10.10 -22.04
N LYS A 153 -6.21 -11.09 -21.46
CA LYS A 153 -6.57 -12.34 -22.16
C LYS A 153 -5.33 -13.09 -22.68
N GLY A 154 -5.53 -14.24 -23.33
CA GLY A 154 -4.43 -15.00 -23.96
C GLY A 154 -3.74 -14.29 -25.13
N MET A 155 -3.65 -12.94 -25.14
CA MET A 155 -2.89 -12.16 -26.11
C MET A 155 -1.46 -12.68 -26.26
N PRO A 156 -0.86 -12.54 -27.46
CA PRO A 156 0.56 -12.80 -27.64
C PRO A 156 1.39 -12.01 -26.63
N ARG A 157 2.55 -12.55 -26.27
CA ARG A 157 3.53 -11.80 -25.47
C ARG A 157 3.99 -10.55 -26.24
N GLY A 158 4.32 -9.51 -25.50
CA GLY A 158 5.01 -8.33 -25.99
C GLY A 158 6.40 -8.67 -26.51
N LYS A 159 7.16 -7.65 -26.88
CA LYS A 159 8.55 -7.85 -27.31
C LYS A 159 9.37 -8.30 -26.09
N PRO A 160 10.47 -9.04 -26.29
CA PRO A 160 11.35 -9.44 -25.18
C PRO A 160 11.95 -8.28 -24.37
N SER A 161 11.91 -7.05 -24.90
CA SER A 161 12.35 -5.83 -24.23
C SER A 161 11.27 -5.15 -23.39
N ASP A 162 10.02 -5.59 -23.51
CA ASP A 162 8.88 -4.94 -22.87
C ASP A 162 8.72 -5.49 -21.44
N PHE A 163 8.42 -4.61 -20.49
CA PHE A 163 7.89 -5.01 -19.20
C PHE A 163 6.40 -5.34 -19.36
N GLU A 164 6.04 -6.59 -19.09
CA GLU A 164 4.67 -7.08 -19.24
C GLU A 164 3.92 -7.02 -17.91
N VAL A 165 2.71 -6.44 -17.93
CA VAL A 165 1.77 -6.47 -16.80
C VAL A 165 0.56 -7.30 -17.22
N HIS A 166 0.29 -8.39 -16.49
CA HIS A 166 -0.75 -9.36 -16.79
C HIS A 166 -2.02 -9.05 -15.99
N HIS A 167 -3.04 -8.52 -16.66
CA HIS A 167 -4.34 -8.21 -16.06
C HIS A 167 -5.28 -9.41 -16.15
N LEU A 168 -5.33 -10.21 -15.09
CA LEU A 168 -6.07 -11.47 -15.06
C LEU A 168 -7.59 -11.29 -15.19
N HIS A 169 -8.11 -10.14 -14.78
CA HIS A 169 -9.51 -9.77 -14.90
C HIS A 169 -9.78 -8.70 -15.98
N GLY A 170 -8.79 -8.38 -16.81
CA GLY A 170 -8.90 -7.31 -17.80
C GLY A 170 -8.48 -5.95 -17.24
N ALA A 171 -8.49 -4.94 -18.11
CA ALA A 171 -7.94 -3.62 -17.83
C ALA A 171 -8.90 -2.50 -18.25
N LEU A 172 -8.89 -1.41 -17.51
CA LEU A 172 -9.66 -0.18 -17.75
C LEU A 172 -8.67 0.97 -17.89
N ASP A 173 -8.70 1.63 -19.05
CA ASP A 173 -7.87 2.79 -19.33
C ASP A 173 -8.70 4.08 -19.17
N PRO A 174 -8.41 4.92 -18.16
CA PRO A 174 -9.17 6.14 -17.92
C PRO A 174 -8.96 7.20 -19.00
N ILE A 175 -7.81 7.21 -19.69
CA ILE A 175 -7.46 8.19 -20.74
C ILE A 175 -8.17 7.85 -22.05
N THR A 176 -7.99 6.61 -22.52
CA THR A 176 -8.59 6.18 -23.79
C THR A 176 -10.06 5.84 -23.66
N ARG A 177 -10.55 5.70 -22.42
CA ARG A 177 -11.91 5.29 -22.08
C ARG A 177 -12.26 3.89 -22.60
N GLU A 178 -11.26 3.01 -22.68
CA GLU A 178 -11.42 1.65 -23.19
C GLU A 178 -11.45 0.62 -22.06
N ALA A 179 -12.37 -0.34 -22.18
CA ALA A 179 -12.41 -1.54 -21.35
C ALA A 179 -11.94 -2.77 -22.14
N LYS A 180 -10.98 -3.52 -21.60
CA LYS A 180 -10.35 -4.65 -22.28
C LYS A 180 -10.55 -5.93 -21.49
N ASP A 181 -11.32 -6.85 -22.06
CA ASP A 181 -11.55 -8.22 -21.58
C ASP A 181 -11.93 -8.32 -20.09
N ILE A 182 -12.85 -7.45 -19.66
CA ILE A 182 -13.30 -7.36 -18.27
C ILE A 182 -13.96 -8.65 -17.79
N VAL A 183 -13.53 -9.09 -16.60
CA VAL A 183 -14.15 -10.16 -15.81
C VAL A 183 -14.60 -9.55 -14.48
N LEU A 184 -15.90 -9.28 -14.38
CA LEU A 184 -16.51 -8.58 -13.26
C LEU A 184 -17.84 -9.19 -12.83
N THR A 185 -18.62 -9.71 -13.79
CA THR A 185 -19.97 -10.19 -13.53
C THR A 185 -20.00 -11.68 -13.21
N LEU A 186 -21.06 -12.16 -12.54
CA LEU A 186 -21.16 -13.58 -12.18
C LEU A 186 -21.06 -14.50 -13.42
N SER A 187 -21.64 -14.11 -14.56
CA SER A 187 -21.58 -14.88 -15.81
C SER A 187 -20.16 -14.95 -16.36
N GLU A 188 -19.38 -13.86 -16.25
CA GLU A 188 -17.98 -13.82 -16.67
C GLU A 188 -17.12 -14.71 -15.79
N PHE A 189 -17.28 -14.63 -14.47
CA PHE A 189 -16.63 -15.54 -13.52
C PHE A 189 -17.00 -17.01 -13.76
N SER A 190 -18.29 -17.28 -13.95
CA SER A 190 -18.79 -18.64 -14.22
C SER A 190 -18.22 -19.21 -15.51
N ALA A 191 -18.01 -18.39 -16.53
CA ALA A 191 -17.40 -18.81 -17.79
C ALA A 191 -15.94 -19.28 -17.56
N LEU A 192 -15.17 -18.60 -16.71
CA LEU A 192 -13.79 -18.99 -16.38
C LEU A 192 -13.72 -20.30 -15.61
N VAL A 193 -14.67 -20.57 -14.71
CA VAL A 193 -14.72 -21.83 -13.94
C VAL A 193 -15.02 -23.04 -14.85
N VAL A 194 -15.84 -22.86 -15.88
CA VAL A 194 -16.19 -23.92 -16.83
C VAL A 194 -15.10 -24.14 -17.88
N GLU A 195 -14.32 -23.11 -18.19
CA GLU A 195 -13.18 -23.23 -19.08
C GLU A 195 -12.16 -24.22 -18.50
N GLN A 196 -11.74 -25.21 -19.29
CA GLN A 196 -10.82 -26.23 -18.78
C GLN A 196 -9.45 -25.64 -18.44
N HIS A 197 -8.95 -24.75 -19.29
CA HIS A 197 -7.62 -24.15 -19.18
C HIS A 197 -7.72 -22.64 -19.39
N PRO A 198 -8.35 -21.89 -18.46
CA PRO A 198 -8.42 -20.45 -18.57
C PRO A 198 -7.00 -19.88 -18.63
N TRP A 199 -6.82 -18.83 -19.43
CA TRP A 199 -5.50 -18.26 -19.67
C TRP A 199 -4.86 -17.76 -18.38
N GLN A 200 -5.66 -17.31 -17.40
CA GLN A 200 -5.21 -16.86 -16.09
C GLN A 200 -4.48 -17.99 -15.34
N ALA A 201 -5.14 -19.14 -15.20
CA ALA A 201 -4.55 -20.31 -14.54
C ALA A 201 -3.31 -20.81 -15.30
N THR A 202 -3.37 -20.81 -16.63
CA THR A 202 -2.23 -21.21 -17.48
C THR A 202 -1.04 -20.25 -17.32
N ALA A 203 -1.29 -18.94 -17.23
CA ALA A 203 -0.24 -17.95 -17.05
C ALA A 203 0.43 -18.09 -15.67
N LEU A 204 -0.36 -18.28 -14.61
CA LEU A 204 0.16 -18.51 -13.26
C LEU A 204 0.93 -19.82 -13.15
N ASP A 205 0.45 -20.91 -13.76
CA ASP A 205 1.18 -22.19 -13.76
C ASP A 205 2.52 -22.07 -14.50
N ASN A 206 2.54 -21.43 -15.68
CA ASN A 206 3.78 -21.18 -16.42
C ASN A 206 4.77 -20.28 -15.68
N ALA A 207 4.29 -19.32 -14.89
CA ALA A 207 5.10 -18.50 -14.00
C ALA A 207 5.71 -19.35 -12.88
N LEU A 208 4.89 -20.16 -12.20
CA LEU A 208 5.30 -21.02 -11.09
C LEU A 208 6.27 -22.14 -11.48
N GLN A 209 6.23 -22.58 -12.73
CA GLN A 209 7.23 -23.51 -13.25
C GLN A 209 8.63 -22.87 -13.32
N ARG A 210 8.72 -21.55 -13.51
CA ARG A 210 9.99 -20.82 -13.60
C ARG A 210 10.48 -20.29 -12.26
N GLY A 211 9.58 -19.83 -11.41
CA GLY A 211 9.92 -19.09 -10.19
C GLY A 211 8.86 -19.19 -9.10
N PRO A 212 9.16 -18.73 -7.87
CA PRO A 212 8.14 -18.54 -6.85
C PRO A 212 7.15 -17.42 -7.23
N LEU A 213 5.94 -17.50 -6.66
CA LEU A 213 4.89 -16.51 -6.81
C LEU A 213 4.62 -15.83 -5.47
N ILE A 214 4.70 -14.51 -5.45
CA ILE A 214 4.43 -13.68 -4.27
C ILE A 214 3.11 -12.96 -4.49
N LEU A 215 2.13 -13.22 -3.62
CA LEU A 215 0.82 -12.55 -3.63
C LEU A 215 0.80 -11.46 -2.57
N ALA A 216 0.47 -10.24 -2.96
CA ALA A 216 0.34 -9.10 -2.05
C ALA A 216 -0.92 -8.29 -2.36
N GLY A 217 -1.44 -7.56 -1.37
CA GLY A 217 -2.63 -6.74 -1.57
C GLY A 217 -3.91 -7.54 -1.84
N THR A 218 -3.99 -8.82 -1.44
CA THR A 218 -5.20 -9.64 -1.63
C THR A 218 -5.86 -9.95 -0.30
N SER A 219 -7.19 -9.82 -0.25
CA SER A 219 -8.01 -10.28 0.89
C SER A 219 -8.43 -11.75 0.77
N TYR A 220 -8.07 -12.40 -0.35
CA TYR A 220 -8.41 -13.80 -0.71
C TYR A 220 -9.89 -14.16 -0.63
N ARG A 221 -10.76 -13.14 -0.66
CA ARG A 221 -12.20 -13.32 -0.89
C ARG A 221 -12.49 -13.73 -2.33
N ASP A 222 -11.55 -13.46 -3.22
CA ASP A 222 -11.62 -13.85 -4.61
C ASP A 222 -11.75 -15.38 -4.75
N ALA A 223 -12.85 -15.83 -5.35
CA ALA A 223 -13.11 -17.24 -5.55
C ALA A 223 -12.22 -17.83 -6.66
N ASP A 224 -11.76 -17.00 -7.60
CA ASP A 224 -11.02 -17.44 -8.77
C ASP A 224 -9.57 -17.75 -8.43
N ILE A 225 -8.87 -16.87 -7.72
CA ILE A 225 -7.52 -17.20 -7.23
C ILE A 225 -7.57 -18.45 -6.37
N ARG A 226 -8.58 -18.61 -5.51
CA ARG A 226 -8.76 -19.83 -4.72
C ARG A 226 -8.83 -21.05 -5.62
N SER A 227 -9.70 -21.01 -6.62
CA SER A 227 -9.85 -22.09 -7.60
C SER A 227 -8.55 -22.39 -8.34
N TRP A 228 -7.87 -21.37 -8.86
CA TRP A 228 -6.62 -21.51 -9.61
C TRP A 228 -5.49 -22.07 -8.75
N LEU A 229 -5.29 -21.52 -7.54
CA LEU A 229 -4.28 -22.02 -6.59
C LEU A 229 -4.60 -23.44 -6.12
N HIS A 230 -5.87 -23.79 -5.93
CA HIS A 230 -6.27 -25.16 -5.62
C HIS A 230 -5.89 -26.13 -6.75
N GLY A 231 -6.05 -25.71 -8.01
CA GLY A 231 -5.70 -26.48 -9.20
C GLY A 231 -4.20 -26.69 -9.43
N LEU A 232 -3.34 -25.93 -8.75
CA LEU A 232 -1.88 -26.09 -8.85
C LEU A 232 -1.42 -27.44 -8.28
N SER A 233 -0.35 -27.98 -8.87
CA SER A 233 0.31 -29.20 -8.38
C SER A 233 0.86 -29.01 -6.96
N THR A 234 0.91 -30.08 -6.16
CA THR A 234 1.49 -30.02 -4.81
C THR A 234 2.97 -29.60 -4.81
N ALA A 235 3.70 -29.88 -5.89
CA ALA A 235 5.12 -29.54 -6.03
C ALA A 235 5.39 -28.07 -6.40
N THR A 236 4.36 -27.31 -6.75
CA THR A 236 4.49 -25.87 -7.08
C THR A 236 3.88 -24.97 -6.00
N LYS A 237 3.08 -25.53 -5.09
CA LYS A 237 2.37 -24.78 -4.03
C LYS A 237 3.31 -24.24 -2.95
N ASP A 238 4.34 -24.99 -2.60
CA ASP A 238 5.38 -24.58 -1.65
C ASP A 238 6.19 -23.36 -2.12
N ARG A 239 6.14 -23.04 -3.42
CA ARG A 239 6.74 -21.85 -4.03
C ARG A 239 5.82 -20.63 -4.03
N VAL A 240 4.62 -20.73 -3.46
CA VAL A 240 3.65 -19.64 -3.37
C VAL A 240 3.73 -19.02 -1.98
N VAL A 241 4.00 -17.73 -1.91
CA VAL A 241 3.93 -16.93 -0.68
C VAL A 241 2.77 -15.95 -0.79
N VAL A 242 2.02 -15.78 0.30
CA VAL A 242 0.94 -14.79 0.39
C VAL A 242 1.13 -13.88 1.58
N PHE A 243 1.13 -12.57 1.34
CA PHE A 243 1.06 -11.57 2.39
C PHE A 243 -0.38 -11.41 2.87
N LEU A 244 -0.61 -11.67 4.15
CA LEU A 244 -1.90 -11.51 4.81
C LEU A 244 -1.86 -10.27 5.69
N ALA A 245 -2.26 -9.15 5.11
CA ALA A 245 -2.37 -7.88 5.82
C ALA A 245 -3.68 -7.83 6.60
N ARG A 246 -3.59 -7.54 7.90
CA ARG A 246 -4.76 -7.28 8.76
C ARG A 246 -5.69 -6.21 8.18
N GLN A 247 -5.14 -5.15 7.58
CA GLN A 247 -5.87 -4.09 6.89
C GLN A 247 -6.88 -4.64 5.87
N GLY A 248 -6.49 -5.64 5.07
CA GLY A 248 -7.37 -6.25 4.06
C GLY A 248 -8.54 -7.06 4.61
N LEU A 249 -8.50 -7.40 5.90
CA LEU A 249 -9.56 -8.15 6.57
C LEU A 249 -10.55 -7.25 7.32
N GLY A 250 -10.22 -5.97 7.51
CA GLY A 250 -11.04 -5.02 8.28
C GLY A 250 -11.11 -5.37 9.77
N LEU A 251 -10.09 -6.04 10.31
CA LEU A 251 -10.03 -6.47 11.71
C LEU A 251 -9.14 -5.53 12.52
N ASN A 252 -9.57 -5.17 13.74
CA ASN A 252 -8.69 -4.48 14.67
C ASN A 252 -7.59 -5.42 15.20
N LYS A 253 -6.54 -4.87 15.80
CA LYS A 253 -5.39 -5.63 16.30
C LYS A 253 -5.79 -6.82 17.19
N THR A 254 -6.66 -6.58 18.18
CA THR A 254 -7.12 -7.62 19.13
C THR A 254 -7.94 -8.72 18.45
N GLN A 255 -8.73 -8.38 17.44
CA GLN A 255 -9.49 -9.37 16.66
C GLN A 255 -8.55 -10.19 15.80
N PHE A 256 -7.58 -9.55 15.16
CA PHE A 256 -6.62 -10.20 14.28
C PHE A 256 -5.74 -11.20 15.04
N GLU A 257 -5.22 -10.84 16.20
CA GLU A 257 -4.45 -11.75 17.08
C GLU A 257 -5.21 -13.05 17.41
N LYS A 258 -6.55 -13.01 17.48
CA LYS A 258 -7.37 -14.20 17.76
C LYS A 258 -7.62 -15.10 16.55
N VAL A 259 -7.53 -14.57 15.34
CA VAL A 259 -7.81 -15.30 14.10
C VAL A 259 -6.57 -15.61 13.29
N GLN A 260 -5.42 -15.00 13.62
CA GLN A 260 -4.17 -15.12 12.89
C GLN A 260 -3.79 -16.59 12.66
N GLU A 261 -3.75 -17.40 13.71
CA GLU A 261 -3.41 -18.83 13.59
C GLU A 261 -4.37 -19.57 12.67
N ALA A 262 -5.67 -19.31 12.76
CA ALA A 262 -6.66 -19.93 11.90
C ALA A 262 -6.49 -19.52 10.42
N LEU A 263 -6.14 -18.25 10.18
CA LEU A 263 -5.83 -17.75 8.84
C LEU A 263 -4.57 -18.42 8.30
N GLU A 264 -3.48 -18.44 9.05
CA GLU A 264 -2.23 -19.11 8.65
C GLU A 264 -2.48 -20.58 8.30
N GLN A 265 -3.18 -21.32 9.16
CA GLN A 265 -3.50 -22.73 8.93
C GLN A 265 -4.39 -22.95 7.71
N GLN A 266 -5.31 -22.03 7.41
CA GLN A 266 -6.13 -22.10 6.19
C GLN A 266 -5.27 -22.09 4.92
N TRP A 267 -4.19 -21.29 4.90
CA TRP A 267 -3.29 -21.18 3.76
C TRP A 267 -2.30 -22.33 3.68
N VAL A 268 -1.73 -22.73 4.81
CA VAL A 268 -0.86 -23.91 4.89
C VAL A 268 -1.61 -25.17 4.43
N ALA A 269 -2.90 -25.30 4.78
CA ALA A 269 -3.73 -26.43 4.37
C ALA A 269 -3.91 -26.56 2.85
N ILE A 270 -3.81 -25.45 2.10
CA ILE A 270 -3.86 -25.46 0.63
C ILE A 270 -2.47 -25.47 -0.01
N GLY A 271 -1.41 -25.55 0.80
CA GLY A 271 -0.02 -25.67 0.39
C GLY A 271 0.70 -24.34 0.17
N VAL A 272 0.09 -23.21 0.51
CA VAL A 272 0.65 -21.86 0.32
C VAL A 272 1.31 -21.39 1.62
N GLN A 273 2.42 -20.67 1.53
CA GLN A 273 3.13 -20.12 2.68
C GLN A 273 2.59 -18.73 3.06
N PRO A 274 1.93 -18.56 4.21
CA PRO A 274 1.45 -17.25 4.66
C PRO A 274 2.57 -16.43 5.31
N VAL A 275 2.59 -15.13 5.00
CA VAL A 275 3.40 -14.12 5.70
C VAL A 275 2.45 -13.11 6.32
N ILE A 276 2.40 -13.07 7.64
CA ILE A 276 1.49 -12.17 8.36
C ILE A 276 2.07 -10.76 8.40
N THR A 277 1.26 -9.79 7.97
CA THR A 277 1.56 -8.36 8.07
C THR A 277 0.38 -7.62 8.69
N GLN A 278 0.59 -6.40 9.17
CA GLN A 278 -0.53 -5.59 9.66
C GLN A 278 -1.14 -4.78 8.52
N ASP A 279 -0.31 -4.14 7.72
CA ASP A 279 -0.72 -3.18 6.71
C ASP A 279 -0.14 -3.54 5.33
N TYR A 280 -0.72 -3.00 4.26
CA TYR A 280 -0.20 -3.25 2.91
C TYR A 280 1.19 -2.66 2.69
N ALA A 281 1.53 -1.58 3.39
CA ALA A 281 2.87 -0.98 3.37
C ALA A 281 3.94 -1.92 3.93
N ASP A 282 3.59 -2.80 4.88
CA ASP A 282 4.52 -3.81 5.39
C ASP A 282 4.92 -4.79 4.27
N ALA A 283 3.94 -5.23 3.46
CA ALA A 283 4.21 -6.10 2.33
C ALA A 283 5.04 -5.38 1.25
N ALA A 284 4.78 -4.10 1.01
CA ALA A 284 5.58 -3.28 0.10
C ALA A 284 7.04 -3.15 0.59
N GLN A 285 7.26 -2.89 1.88
CA GLN A 285 8.61 -2.85 2.45
C GLN A 285 9.28 -4.22 2.33
N ALA A 286 8.58 -5.31 2.65
CA ALA A 286 9.10 -6.67 2.52
C ALA A 286 9.54 -7.01 1.09
N LEU A 287 8.83 -6.53 0.06
CA LEU A 287 9.26 -6.64 -1.34
C LEU A 287 10.54 -5.85 -1.63
N LYS A 288 10.69 -4.64 -1.06
CA LYS A 288 11.92 -3.84 -1.18
C LYS A 288 13.13 -4.52 -0.54
N GLU A 289 12.92 -5.26 0.56
CA GLU A 289 13.98 -6.00 1.25
C GLU A 289 14.52 -7.19 0.43
N LEU A 290 13.71 -7.75 -0.48
CA LEU A 290 13.98 -9.02 -1.17
C LEU A 290 15.37 -9.08 -1.84
N PRO A 291 15.82 -8.07 -2.61
CA PRO A 291 17.15 -8.08 -3.24
C PRO A 291 18.32 -8.07 -2.25
N HIS A 292 18.08 -7.69 -0.99
CA HIS A 292 19.12 -7.48 0.02
C HIS A 292 19.25 -8.66 0.99
N LEU A 293 18.31 -9.62 0.99
CA LEU A 293 18.22 -10.68 2.02
C LEU A 293 19.46 -11.58 2.11
N GLU A 294 20.21 -11.72 1.01
CA GLU A 294 21.41 -12.56 0.90
C GLU A 294 22.70 -11.81 1.30
N ALA A 295 22.63 -10.50 1.56
CA ALA A 295 23.78 -9.71 1.98
C ALA A 295 24.24 -10.12 3.39
N THR A 296 25.56 -10.21 3.60
CA THR A 296 26.13 -10.70 4.88
C THR A 296 25.86 -9.80 6.07
N ASP A 297 25.69 -8.51 5.80
CA ASP A 297 25.41 -7.44 6.75
C ASP A 297 23.92 -7.07 6.81
N TYR A 298 23.05 -7.86 6.16
CA TYR A 298 21.62 -7.61 6.15
C TYR A 298 21.03 -7.59 7.56
N LEU A 299 20.24 -6.55 7.85
CA LEU A 299 19.47 -6.38 9.07
C LEU A 299 18.01 -6.11 8.71
N PRO A 300 17.01 -6.80 9.29
CA PRO A 300 15.61 -6.50 9.01
C PRO A 300 15.22 -5.09 9.49
N PRO A 301 14.17 -4.48 8.91
CA PRO A 301 13.73 -3.11 9.27
C PRO A 301 13.59 -2.87 10.76
N ARG A 302 13.02 -3.82 11.53
CA ARG A 302 12.89 -3.73 12.99
C ARG A 302 14.21 -3.55 13.70
N GLN A 303 15.24 -4.27 13.27
CA GLN A 303 16.56 -4.14 13.89
C GLN A 303 17.20 -2.80 13.51
N ARG A 304 17.09 -2.37 12.23
CA ARG A 304 17.59 -1.06 11.78
C ARG A 304 16.90 0.09 12.54
N SER A 305 15.57 0.00 12.73
CA SER A 305 14.78 0.95 13.52
C SER A 305 15.21 0.99 14.98
N ARG A 306 15.42 -0.17 15.62
CA ARG A 306 15.87 -0.23 17.02
C ARG A 306 17.26 0.34 17.21
N ASN A 307 18.19 0.03 16.31
CA ASN A 307 19.54 0.58 16.36
C ASN A 307 19.51 2.12 16.28
N LEU A 308 18.70 2.68 15.39
CA LEU A 308 18.53 4.13 15.25
C LEU A 308 17.87 4.75 16.49
N TRP A 309 16.86 4.09 17.05
CA TRP A 309 16.23 4.50 18.30
C TRP A 309 17.22 4.50 19.47
N GLU A 310 18.06 3.47 19.59
CA GLU A 310 19.11 3.37 20.61
C GLU A 310 20.18 4.47 20.45
N SER A 311 20.60 4.78 19.22
CA SER A 311 21.48 5.93 18.95
C SER A 311 20.86 7.24 19.41
N CYS A 312 19.57 7.47 19.12
CA CYS A 312 18.86 8.65 19.59
C CYS A 312 18.83 8.72 21.13
N LEU A 313 18.64 7.59 21.82
CA LEU A 313 18.62 7.54 23.28
C LEU A 313 20.00 7.77 23.91
N ALA A 314 21.08 7.32 23.26
CA ALA A 314 22.44 7.50 23.77
C ALA A 314 22.81 8.98 23.90
N ASP A 315 22.41 9.80 22.92
CA ASP A 315 22.66 11.24 22.88
C ASP A 315 21.39 12.08 23.19
N PHE A 316 20.49 11.52 24.00
CA PHE A 316 19.14 12.06 24.21
C PHE A 316 19.10 13.55 24.53
N GLU A 317 19.85 14.01 25.54
CA GLU A 317 19.81 15.41 25.98
C GLU A 317 20.30 16.36 24.88
N ALA A 318 21.39 16.00 24.18
CA ALA A 318 21.94 16.80 23.10
C ALA A 318 20.98 16.86 21.90
N LEU A 319 20.46 15.71 21.48
CA LEU A 319 19.52 15.63 20.35
C LEU A 319 18.19 16.30 20.66
N GLN A 320 17.71 16.27 21.91
CA GLN A 320 16.50 17.00 22.29
C GLN A 320 16.66 18.52 22.11
N ILE A 321 17.78 19.08 22.59
CA ILE A 321 18.08 20.51 22.42
C ILE A 321 18.20 20.86 20.93
N GLN A 322 18.99 20.09 20.19
CA GLN A 322 19.25 20.32 18.77
C GLN A 322 17.96 20.19 17.94
N HIS A 323 17.22 19.09 18.09
CA HIS A 323 16.03 18.80 17.30
C HIS A 323 14.91 19.79 17.62
N SER A 324 14.75 20.22 18.88
CA SER A 324 13.78 21.25 19.25
C SER A 324 14.08 22.58 18.55
N ALA A 325 15.35 23.01 18.51
CA ALA A 325 15.75 24.24 17.85
C ALA A 325 15.57 24.18 16.32
N ILE A 326 15.86 23.03 15.70
CA ILE A 326 15.60 22.82 14.25
C ILE A 326 14.11 22.89 13.97
N LEU A 327 13.27 22.22 14.77
CA LEU A 327 11.82 22.27 14.62
C LEU A 327 11.26 23.68 14.84
N GLU A 328 11.89 24.51 15.67
CA GLU A 328 11.49 25.91 15.85
C GLU A 328 11.71 26.70 14.56
N SER A 329 12.88 26.57 13.92
CA SER A 329 13.13 27.16 12.60
C SER A 329 12.15 26.67 11.54
N HIS A 330 11.92 25.35 11.46
CA HIS A 330 10.97 24.78 10.51
C HIS A 330 9.53 25.22 10.76
N LEU A 331 9.16 25.45 12.02
CA LEU A 331 7.84 25.97 12.37
C LEU A 331 7.68 27.42 11.89
N GLU A 332 8.72 28.26 12.00
CA GLU A 332 8.70 29.62 11.44
C GLU A 332 8.50 29.61 9.92
N ASP A 333 9.26 28.77 9.20
CA ASP A 333 9.14 28.61 7.75
C ASP A 333 7.74 28.13 7.34
N LEU A 334 7.19 27.16 8.07
CA LEU A 334 5.84 26.65 7.84
C LEU A 334 4.77 27.73 8.07
N ILE A 335 4.87 28.49 9.16
CA ILE A 335 3.94 29.60 9.45
C ILE A 335 4.03 30.66 8.36
N ASN A 336 5.23 30.97 7.86
CA ASN A 336 5.42 31.93 6.78
C ASN A 336 4.82 31.44 5.45
N ALA A 337 4.93 30.14 5.15
CA ALA A 337 4.38 29.54 3.93
C ALA A 337 2.86 29.47 3.94
N VAL A 338 2.26 29.11 5.08
CA VAL A 338 0.80 28.91 5.20
C VAL A 338 0.06 30.19 5.64
N GLY A 339 0.75 31.13 6.27
CA GLY A 339 0.16 32.39 6.76
C GLY A 339 -0.73 32.22 7.99
N ALA A 340 -0.68 31.08 8.67
CA ALA A 340 -1.51 30.76 9.84
C ALA A 340 -0.69 30.16 10.98
N PRO A 341 -1.13 30.31 12.25
CA PRO A 341 -0.48 29.65 13.38
C PRO A 341 -0.49 28.13 13.21
N ALA A 342 0.70 27.54 13.32
CA ALA A 342 0.91 26.10 13.20
C ALA A 342 1.55 25.51 14.46
N ASN A 343 1.55 24.19 14.54
CA ASN A 343 2.39 23.43 15.44
C ASN A 343 3.04 22.29 14.67
N LEU A 344 4.28 21.96 15.02
CA LEU A 344 5.08 20.95 14.35
C LEU A 344 5.61 19.94 15.36
N VAL A 345 5.60 18.66 15.03
CA VAL A 345 6.06 17.59 15.94
C VAL A 345 6.75 16.50 15.13
N LEU A 346 7.94 16.09 15.58
CA LEU A 346 8.68 14.95 15.06
C LEU A 346 8.35 13.69 15.88
N TRP A 347 8.02 12.62 15.18
CA TRP A 347 7.75 11.30 15.73
C TRP A 347 8.73 10.29 15.18
N LEU A 348 9.25 9.42 16.04
CA LEU A 348 10.18 8.33 15.66
C LEU A 348 9.56 6.98 15.99
N CYS A 349 9.79 5.96 15.17
CA CYS A 349 9.48 4.57 15.53
C CYS A 349 10.50 4.05 16.55
N ASP A 350 10.04 3.29 17.54
CA ASP A 350 10.94 2.64 18.51
C ASP A 350 11.30 1.20 18.13
N GLY A 351 10.83 0.71 16.98
CA GLY A 351 10.98 -0.68 16.54
C GLY A 351 10.19 -1.69 17.38
N ASP A 352 9.20 -1.21 18.16
CA ASP A 352 8.27 -2.00 18.96
C ASP A 352 6.82 -1.53 18.74
N SER A 353 6.43 -1.34 17.48
CA SER A 353 5.06 -1.01 17.05
C SER A 353 4.49 0.27 17.65
N SER A 354 5.37 1.19 18.04
CA SER A 354 4.99 2.47 18.60
C SER A 354 5.69 3.63 17.88
N ALA A 355 4.94 4.70 17.66
CA ALA A 355 5.48 6.00 17.32
C ALA A 355 5.65 6.81 18.62
N VAL A 356 6.83 7.37 18.82
CA VAL A 356 7.18 8.15 20.00
C VAL A 356 7.25 9.62 19.62
N ARG A 357 6.54 10.48 20.37
CA ARG A 357 6.61 11.92 20.22
C ARG A 357 7.99 12.41 20.66
N TRP A 358 8.94 12.39 19.74
CA TRP A 358 10.34 12.63 20.03
C TRP A 358 10.61 14.08 20.36
N SER A 359 10.24 15.01 19.49
CA SER A 359 10.56 16.43 19.67
C SER A 359 9.44 17.34 19.18
N ALA A 360 9.37 18.52 19.80
CA ALA A 360 8.46 19.61 19.45
C ALA A 360 9.16 20.94 19.78
N PRO A 361 8.84 22.04 19.05
CA PRO A 361 9.55 23.31 19.19
C PRO A 361 9.31 24.01 20.54
N ASP A 362 8.20 23.69 21.23
CA ASP A 362 7.78 24.38 22.46
C ASP A 362 8.34 23.77 23.76
N ARG A 363 9.13 22.69 23.68
CA ARG A 363 9.59 21.95 24.86
C ARG A 363 10.82 21.11 24.59
N ILE A 364 11.62 20.92 25.65
CA ILE A 364 12.74 19.99 25.68
C ILE A 364 12.43 18.94 26.75
N TYR A 365 12.42 17.67 26.38
CA TYR A 365 12.25 16.58 27.34
C TYR A 365 13.59 16.26 28.01
N LYS A 366 13.58 16.06 29.33
CA LYS A 366 14.78 15.72 30.12
C LYS A 366 14.93 14.22 30.39
N ASP A 367 13.87 13.46 30.15
CA ASP A 367 13.81 12.03 30.42
C ASP A 367 13.08 11.33 29.26
N PRO A 368 13.67 10.31 28.63
CA PRO A 368 13.00 9.50 27.61
C PRO A 368 11.70 8.86 28.09
N GLY A 369 11.60 8.53 29.39
CA GLY A 369 10.39 7.95 29.98
C GLY A 369 9.18 8.89 29.96
N SER A 370 9.40 10.19 29.76
CA SER A 370 8.35 11.20 29.68
C SER A 370 7.78 11.36 28.27
N LEU A 371 8.37 10.71 27.26
CA LEU A 371 7.90 10.81 25.88
C LEU A 371 6.59 10.04 25.69
N ARG A 372 5.66 10.65 24.95
CA ARG A 372 4.39 9.99 24.62
C ARG A 372 4.62 8.92 23.56
N LYS A 373 4.16 7.71 23.83
CA LYS A 373 4.07 6.62 22.84
C LYS A 373 2.64 6.43 22.36
N VAL A 374 2.48 6.20 21.06
CA VAL A 374 1.18 5.89 20.43
C VAL A 374 1.34 4.68 19.51
N PRO A 375 0.31 3.83 19.34
CA PRO A 375 0.41 2.65 18.49
C PRO A 375 0.47 3.02 17.00
N THR A 376 1.21 2.24 16.21
CA THR A 376 1.23 2.33 14.73
C THR A 376 0.24 1.35 14.08
N GLY A 377 -0.26 1.72 12.90
CA GLY A 377 -1.09 0.89 12.03
C GLY A 377 -2.28 1.63 11.42
N HIS A 378 -2.89 1.07 10.37
CA HIS A 378 -4.01 1.72 9.65
C HIS A 378 -5.21 2.11 10.53
N ASP A 379 -5.46 1.37 11.61
CA ASP A 379 -6.54 1.60 12.57
C ASP A 379 -6.08 2.37 13.83
N SER A 380 -4.89 2.95 13.80
CA SER A 380 -4.41 3.75 14.93
C SER A 380 -5.37 4.92 15.21
N PRO A 381 -5.69 5.21 16.48
CA PRO A 381 -6.50 6.38 16.82
C PRO A 381 -5.72 7.70 16.65
N TRP A 382 -4.45 7.63 16.23
CA TRP A 382 -3.59 8.79 15.98
C TRP A 382 -3.23 8.86 14.51
N ILE A 383 -3.41 10.04 13.89
CA ILE A 383 -3.05 10.26 12.49
C ILE A 383 -1.60 9.86 12.17
N VAL A 384 -0.65 10.11 13.08
CA VAL A 384 0.74 9.70 12.91
C VAL A 384 0.90 8.17 12.85
N GLY A 385 0.12 7.43 13.64
CA GLY A 385 0.14 5.98 13.62
C GLY A 385 -0.44 5.42 12.33
N LYS A 386 -1.48 6.07 11.77
CA LYS A 386 -2.06 5.74 10.47
C LYS A 386 -1.07 6.01 9.34
N CYS A 387 -0.48 7.21 9.33
CA CYS A 387 0.53 7.65 8.36
C CYS A 387 1.74 6.69 8.30
N LEU A 388 2.27 6.27 9.46
CA LEU A 388 3.35 5.30 9.53
C LEU A 388 2.93 3.88 9.09
N GLY A 389 1.68 3.48 9.37
CA GLY A 389 1.15 2.17 8.99
C GLY A 389 0.84 2.05 7.49
N SER A 390 0.34 3.10 6.86
CA SER A 390 0.06 3.14 5.41
C SER A 390 1.26 3.58 4.58
N ASN A 391 2.26 4.23 5.19
CA ASN A 391 3.34 4.92 4.50
C ASN A 391 2.83 5.95 3.46
N GLU A 392 1.80 6.70 3.85
CA GLU A 392 1.16 7.71 3.00
C GLU A 392 0.99 9.03 3.76
N VAL A 393 0.87 10.11 3.00
CA VAL A 393 0.48 11.41 3.55
C VAL A 393 -0.96 11.33 4.04
N MET A 394 -1.19 11.72 5.29
CA MET A 394 -2.52 11.70 5.90
C MET A 394 -2.94 13.12 6.27
N ALA A 395 -4.20 13.46 6.02
CA ALA A 395 -4.82 14.69 6.46
C ALA A 395 -6.13 14.39 7.19
N GLU A 396 -6.36 14.99 8.35
CA GLU A 396 -7.60 14.82 9.12
C GLU A 396 -8.12 16.15 9.69
N ASP A 397 -9.44 16.29 9.67
CA ASP A 397 -10.18 17.35 10.34
C ASP A 397 -10.55 16.91 11.76
N LEU A 398 -9.99 17.59 12.75
CA LEU A 398 -10.18 17.30 14.17
C LEU A 398 -11.50 17.84 14.74
N ASN A 399 -12.31 18.54 13.93
CA ASN A 399 -13.57 19.16 14.38
C ASN A 399 -14.58 18.14 14.93
N GLU A 400 -14.45 16.86 14.59
CA GLU A 400 -15.31 15.77 15.06
C GLU A 400 -14.77 15.03 16.31
N LEU A 401 -13.53 15.32 16.73
CA LEU A 401 -12.83 14.59 17.80
C LEU A 401 -12.75 15.44 19.08
N SER A 402 -13.61 15.12 20.07
CA SER A 402 -13.66 15.53 21.50
C SER A 402 -13.11 16.91 21.93
N ASP A 403 -13.80 17.55 22.89
CA ASP A 403 -13.53 18.86 23.52
C ASP A 403 -12.09 19.19 24.00
N SER A 404 -11.12 18.27 23.93
CA SER A 404 -9.78 18.39 24.50
C SER A 404 -8.71 19.01 23.59
N VAL A 405 -8.95 19.14 22.26
CA VAL A 405 -7.98 19.70 21.28
C VAL A 405 -8.47 21.01 20.66
N ARG A 406 -9.17 21.86 21.42
CA ARG A 406 -9.83 23.10 20.93
C ARG A 406 -8.97 24.08 20.14
N ARG A 407 -7.63 23.99 20.22
CA ARG A 407 -6.71 24.89 19.50
C ARG A 407 -6.44 24.44 18.06
N TRP A 408 -6.40 23.15 17.78
CA TRP A 408 -5.98 22.62 16.47
C TRP A 408 -7.17 21.93 15.81
N LYS A 409 -7.47 22.33 14.57
CA LYS A 409 -8.64 21.86 13.83
C LYS A 409 -8.29 20.96 12.67
N HIS A 410 -7.08 21.10 12.12
CA HIS A 410 -6.61 20.33 10.97
C HIS A 410 -5.22 19.83 11.26
N VAL A 411 -4.93 18.59 10.87
CA VAL A 411 -3.61 17.99 11.04
C VAL A 411 -3.22 17.23 9.78
N ILE A 412 -1.98 17.42 9.36
CA ILE A 412 -1.34 16.65 8.31
C ILE A 412 -0.17 15.87 8.92
N ALA A 413 -0.01 14.63 8.50
CA ALA A 413 1.12 13.78 8.82
C ALA A 413 1.82 13.33 7.53
N LEU A 414 3.14 13.52 7.46
CA LEU A 414 3.98 13.02 6.37
C LEU A 414 4.94 11.96 6.92
N PRO A 415 5.07 10.80 6.25
CA PRO A 415 6.06 9.79 6.61
C PRO A 415 7.47 10.28 6.22
N ILE A 416 8.47 9.85 6.98
CA ILE A 416 9.89 10.11 6.75
C ILE A 416 10.58 8.76 6.59
N THR A 417 11.09 8.55 5.38
CA THR A 417 11.96 7.42 5.02
C THR A 417 13.38 7.72 5.45
N VAL A 418 14.13 6.70 5.87
CA VAL A 418 15.55 6.83 6.22
C VAL A 418 16.36 5.75 5.51
N GLU A 419 17.59 6.09 5.16
CA GLU A 419 18.59 5.17 4.61
C GLU A 419 19.55 4.73 5.72
N ARG A 420 19.73 3.41 5.87
CA ARG A 420 20.62 2.82 6.87
C ARG A 420 21.33 1.61 6.29
N ASP A 421 22.57 1.40 6.71
CA ASP A 421 23.31 0.19 6.38
C ASP A 421 22.54 -1.08 6.77
N GLY A 422 22.78 -2.16 6.03
CA GLY A 422 22.13 -3.46 6.23
C GLY A 422 20.81 -3.65 5.49
N GLY A 423 20.43 -2.75 4.57
CA GLY A 423 19.35 -2.99 3.60
C GLY A 423 18.81 -1.70 2.96
N PRO A 424 17.63 -1.75 2.31
CA PRO A 424 17.04 -0.60 1.64
C PRO A 424 16.46 0.41 2.64
N ALA A 425 16.12 1.59 2.11
CA ALA A 425 15.43 2.62 2.85
C ALA A 425 14.08 2.12 3.40
N PHE A 426 13.67 2.62 4.57
CA PHE A 426 12.42 2.25 5.21
C PHE A 426 11.81 3.44 5.98
N THR A 427 10.49 3.44 6.14
CA THR A 427 9.77 4.50 6.86
C THR A 427 10.00 4.37 8.36
N TYR A 428 10.77 5.29 8.94
CA TYR A 428 11.15 5.27 10.34
C TYR A 428 10.50 6.36 11.18
N ALA A 429 10.21 7.50 10.59
CA ALA A 429 9.73 8.67 11.31
C ALA A 429 8.52 9.28 10.61
N ALA A 430 7.89 10.24 11.26
CA ALA A 430 6.85 11.05 10.65
C ALA A 430 6.87 12.46 11.24
N ILE A 431 6.56 13.45 10.42
CA ILE A 431 6.33 14.82 10.85
C ILE A 431 4.82 15.08 10.85
N THR A 432 4.31 15.64 11.95
CA THR A 432 2.92 16.11 12.00
C THR A 432 2.89 17.61 12.14
N ALA A 433 2.08 18.26 11.30
CA ALA A 433 1.78 19.67 11.41
C ALA A 433 0.30 19.88 11.66
N ALA A 434 -0.03 20.76 12.60
CA ALA A 434 -1.42 21.07 12.95
C ALA A 434 -1.69 22.58 12.80
N LEU A 435 -2.85 22.92 12.25
CA LEU A 435 -3.32 24.30 12.06
C LEU A 435 -4.57 24.58 12.90
N SER A 436 -4.69 25.82 13.38
CA SER A 436 -5.84 26.26 14.19
C SER A 436 -7.06 26.64 13.34
N GLU A 437 -6.85 26.88 12.06
CA GLU A 437 -7.86 27.25 11.07
C GLU A 437 -7.74 26.33 9.84
N PRO A 438 -8.83 26.09 9.11
CA PRO A 438 -8.76 25.35 7.85
C PRO A 438 -7.83 26.09 6.90
N PRO A 439 -6.87 25.39 6.25
CA PRO A 439 -6.15 26.00 5.15
C PRO A 439 -7.17 26.37 4.06
N GLU A 440 -7.02 27.54 3.44
CA GLU A 440 -7.70 27.78 2.17
C GLU A 440 -7.26 26.67 1.19
N ALA A 441 -8.18 26.15 0.36
CA ALA A 441 -7.85 25.06 -0.57
C ALA A 441 -6.66 25.41 -1.49
N SER A 442 -6.48 26.69 -1.80
CA SER A 442 -5.35 27.28 -2.52
C SER A 442 -3.99 27.16 -1.82
N LEU A 443 -3.97 26.87 -0.51
CA LEU A 443 -2.77 26.79 0.33
C LEU A 443 -2.42 25.35 0.72
N LEU A 444 -3.24 24.35 0.38
CA LEU A 444 -2.96 22.95 0.70
C LEU A 444 -1.67 22.47 0.03
N ASP A 445 -1.47 22.80 -1.25
CA ASP A 445 -0.26 22.45 -1.99
C ASP A 445 0.98 23.13 -1.41
N ALA A 446 0.85 24.40 -1.01
CA ALA A 446 1.93 25.13 -0.35
C ALA A 446 2.28 24.50 1.01
N TRP A 447 1.27 24.07 1.76
CA TRP A 447 1.45 23.39 3.04
C TRP A 447 2.16 22.04 2.85
N LEU A 448 1.68 21.20 1.91
CA LEU A 448 2.29 19.91 1.59
C LEU A 448 3.72 20.07 1.07
N SER A 449 3.97 21.05 0.20
CA SER A 449 5.30 21.37 -0.31
C SER A 449 6.27 21.76 0.80
N ALA A 450 5.85 22.66 1.70
CA ALA A 450 6.66 23.06 2.86
C ALA A 450 6.96 21.88 3.80
N LEU A 451 5.95 21.03 4.08
CA LEU A 451 6.16 19.82 4.88
C LEU A 451 7.05 18.80 4.18
N GLY A 452 6.97 18.68 2.86
CA GLY A 452 7.85 17.82 2.07
C GLY A 452 9.31 18.21 2.21
N ILE A 453 9.62 19.51 2.14
CA ILE A 453 10.99 20.02 2.37
C ILE A 453 11.46 19.68 3.79
N ILE A 454 10.61 19.90 4.80
CA ILE A 454 10.91 19.58 6.20
C ILE A 454 11.15 18.07 6.37
N ALA A 455 10.30 17.23 5.78
CA ALA A 455 10.42 15.77 5.84
C ALA A 455 11.71 15.29 5.15
N GLY A 456 12.10 15.90 4.04
CA GLY A 456 13.38 15.64 3.35
C GLY A 456 14.59 15.98 4.20
N ASP A 457 14.63 17.17 4.81
CA ASP A 457 15.72 17.54 5.72
C ASP A 457 15.82 16.59 6.93
N TRP A 458 14.68 16.14 7.46
CA TRP A 458 14.68 15.12 8.52
C TRP A 458 15.10 13.73 8.04
N SER A 459 14.76 13.34 6.82
CA SER A 459 15.25 12.10 6.18
C SER A 459 16.77 12.09 6.16
N ASP A 460 17.40 13.15 5.66
CA ASP A 460 18.86 13.27 5.57
C ASP A 460 19.50 13.22 6.96
N ARG A 461 18.95 13.97 7.93
CA ARG A 461 19.47 14.03 9.31
C ARG A 461 19.39 12.69 10.01
N LEU A 462 18.24 12.01 9.94
CA LEU A 462 18.05 10.74 10.63
C LEU A 462 18.85 9.61 9.97
N SER A 463 19.06 9.67 8.65
CA SER A 463 19.91 8.73 7.93
C SER A 463 21.39 8.86 8.33
N ALA A 464 21.82 10.07 8.71
CA ALA A 464 23.20 10.37 9.09
C ALA A 464 23.58 10.07 10.56
N LEU A 465 22.62 9.71 11.43
CA LEU A 465 22.85 9.32 12.83
C LEU A 465 23.46 7.92 12.95
#